data_AF-A0A9C9KX16-F1
#
_entry.id   AF-A0A9C9KX16-F1
#
_cell.length_a   1.000
_cell.length_b   1.000
_cell.length_c   1.000
_cell.angle_alpha   90.00
_cell.angle_beta   90.00
_cell.angle_gamma   90.00
#
_symmetry.space_group_name_H-M   'P 1'
#
loop_
_entity.id
_entity.type
_entity.pdbx_description
1 polymer ?
#
loop_
_entity_poly.entity_id
_entity_poly.type
_entity_poly.pdbx_seq_one_letter_code
_entity_poly.pdbx_strand_id
1 'polypeptide(L)'
;KEYFKILLLNTKNLIIAREEVSVGSLNASIVHPREVFAAPIRKSASSVIFFHNHPSGDPSPSEEDIALTRRLMEAGDILGIKVRDHIIIGDGCYFSFKEKGLL
;
A
#
# COMPACT_ATOMS: atom_id res chain seq x y z
N LYS A 1 -10.49 -3.03 -13.42
CA LYS A 1 -9.13 -3.52 -13.13
C LYS A 1 -8.72 -2.97 -11.79
N GLU A 2 -8.07 -3.78 -10.97
CA GLU A 2 -7.49 -3.33 -9.70
C GLU A 2 -6.05 -2.89 -9.96
N TYR A 3 -5.67 -1.82 -9.28
CA TYR A 3 -4.34 -1.26 -9.34
C TYR A 3 -3.80 -1.20 -7.92
N PHE A 4 -2.62 -1.76 -7.69
CA PHE A 4 -1.90 -1.55 -6.43
C PHE A 4 -0.77 -0.56 -6.67
N LYS A 5 -0.80 0.57 -5.97
CA LYS A 5 0.12 1.69 -6.12
C LYS A 5 0.70 2.09 -4.78
N ILE A 6 1.87 2.73 -4.84
CA ILE A 6 2.56 3.21 -3.65
C ILE A 6 2.96 4.67 -3.83
N LEU A 7 2.80 5.46 -2.77
CA LEU A 7 3.42 6.78 -2.65
C LEU A 7 4.65 6.66 -1.76
N LEU A 8 5.76 7.19 -2.26
CA LEU A 8 7.03 7.23 -1.55
C LEU A 8 7.15 8.60 -0.89
N LEU A 9 7.49 8.60 0.40
CA LEU A 9 7.60 9.80 1.20
C LEU A 9 9.02 9.97 1.73
N ASN A 10 9.51 11.21 1.79
CA ASN A 10 10.72 11.54 2.51
C ASN A 10 10.46 11.77 4.01
N THR A 11 11.52 12.08 4.76
CA THR A 11 11.48 12.28 6.22
C THR A 11 10.59 13.45 6.65
N LYS A 12 10.27 14.38 5.75
CA LYS A 12 9.32 15.49 5.96
C LYS A 12 7.91 15.17 5.49
N ASN A 13 7.62 13.92 5.15
CA ASN A 13 6.33 13.42 4.66
C ASN A 13 5.91 14.03 3.32
N LEU A 14 6.86 14.54 2.55
CA LEU A 14 6.60 15.02 1.19
C LEU A 14 6.69 13.86 0.22
N ILE A 15 5.77 13.83 -0.75
CA ILE A 15 5.76 12.85 -1.83
C ILE A 15 6.98 13.09 -2.71
N ILE A 16 7.80 12.05 -2.85
CA ILE A 16 8.97 12.06 -3.75
C ILE A 16 8.74 11.26 -5.02
N ALA A 17 7.82 10.28 -5.00
CA ALA A 17 7.45 9.50 -6.17
C ALA A 17 6.11 8.78 -5.95
N ARG A 18 5.51 8.36 -7.07
CA ARG A 18 4.37 7.45 -7.14
C ARG A 18 4.76 6.28 -8.04
N GLU A 19 4.58 5.05 -7.58
CA GLU A 19 4.87 3.85 -8.36
C GLU A 19 3.62 2.98 -8.48
N GLU A 20 3.52 2.30 -9.61
CA GLU A 20 2.56 1.22 -9.82
C GLU A 20 3.28 -0.10 -9.57
N VAL A 21 2.74 -0.91 -8.65
CA VAL A 21 3.31 -2.23 -8.32
C VAL A 21 2.63 -3.32 -9.13
N SER A 22 1.30 -3.23 -9.27
CA SER A 22 0.51 -4.25 -9.97
C SER A 22 -0.72 -3.66 -10.66
N VAL A 23 -1.09 -4.30 -11.78
CA VAL A 23 -2.34 -4.09 -12.53
C VAL A 23 -2.98 -5.45 -12.79
N GLY A 24 -4.16 -5.73 -12.23
CA GLY A 24 -4.77 -7.06 -12.38
C GLY A 24 -5.95 -7.32 -11.45
N SER A 25 -6.16 -8.58 -11.07
CA SER A 25 -6.87 -8.92 -9.83
C SER A 25 -5.85 -8.93 -8.69
N LEU A 26 -6.25 -8.50 -7.50
CA LEU A 26 -5.46 -8.49 -6.27
C LEU A 26 -5.31 -9.91 -5.70
N ASN A 27 -4.95 -10.89 -6.53
CA ASN A 27 -4.48 -12.15 -6.01
C ASN A 27 -3.20 -11.86 -5.20
N ALA A 28 -3.20 -12.21 -3.92
CA ALA A 28 -2.07 -12.01 -3.00
C ALA A 28 -0.71 -12.55 -3.53
N SER A 29 -0.74 -13.42 -4.54
CA SER A 29 0.44 -13.87 -5.26
C SER A 29 1.15 -12.79 -6.09
N ILE A 30 0.46 -11.70 -6.48
CA ILE A 30 0.99 -10.67 -7.39
C ILE A 30 1.67 -9.52 -6.61
N VAL A 31 1.30 -9.25 -5.36
CA VAL A 31 1.88 -8.15 -4.57
C VAL A 31 2.86 -8.70 -3.52
N HIS A 32 4.09 -8.98 -3.95
CA HIS A 32 5.13 -9.49 -3.05
C HIS A 32 5.94 -8.35 -2.40
N PRO A 33 6.29 -8.43 -1.09
CA PRO A 33 7.08 -7.38 -0.42
C PRO A 33 8.35 -6.97 -1.16
N ARG A 34 9.09 -7.93 -1.73
CA ARG A 34 10.31 -7.66 -2.53
C ARG A 34 10.07 -6.70 -3.70
N GLU A 35 8.90 -6.73 -4.31
CA GLU A 35 8.56 -5.86 -5.44
C GLU A 35 8.06 -4.50 -4.95
N VAL A 36 7.19 -4.51 -3.93
CA VAL A 36 6.67 -3.30 -3.27
C VAL A 36 7.80 -2.42 -2.74
N PHE A 37 8.80 -3.02 -2.08
CA PHE A 37 9.87 -2.27 -1.43
C PHE A 37 11.10 -2.00 -2.32
N ALA A 38 11.18 -2.57 -3.53
CA ALA A 38 12.29 -2.31 -4.45
C ALA A 38 12.41 -0.81 -4.80
N ALA A 39 11.30 -0.14 -5.12
CA ALA A 39 11.33 1.28 -5.45
C ALA A 39 11.58 2.20 -4.24
N PRO A 40 10.92 2.00 -3.08
CA PRO A 40 11.24 2.73 -1.84
C PRO A 40 12.72 2.68 -1.47
N ILE A 41 13.34 1.50 -1.57
CA ILE A 41 14.79 1.32 -1.30
C ILE A 41 15.62 2.13 -2.31
N ARG A 42 15.40 1.93 -3.62
CA ARG A 42 16.19 2.61 -4.67
C ARG A 42 16.06 4.14 -4.64
N LYS A 43 14.91 4.65 -4.18
CA LYS A 43 14.61 6.09 -4.15
C LYS A 43 14.79 6.71 -2.76
N SER A 44 15.37 5.96 -1.81
CA SER A 44 15.63 6.42 -0.45
C SER A 44 14.38 7.00 0.25
N ALA A 45 13.23 6.36 0.04
CA ALA A 45 12.01 6.72 0.74
C ALA A 45 12.14 6.38 2.22
N SER A 46 11.76 7.30 3.11
CA SER A 46 11.73 7.03 4.55
C SER A 46 10.45 6.29 4.98
N SER A 47 9.41 6.33 4.16
CA SER A 47 8.12 5.71 4.43
C SER A 47 7.27 5.63 3.17
N VAL A 48 6.21 4.85 3.23
CA VAL A 48 5.30 4.60 2.11
C VAL A 48 3.83 4.69 2.53
N ILE A 49 2.97 5.04 1.59
CA ILE A 49 1.52 4.82 1.70
C ILE A 49 1.10 3.90 0.55
N PHE A 50 0.31 2.87 0.85
CA PHE A 50 -0.22 1.96 -0.15
C PHE A 50 -1.63 2.39 -0.56
N PHE A 51 -1.96 2.16 -1.83
CA PHE A 51 -3.28 2.44 -2.38
C PHE A 51 -3.70 1.33 -3.31
N HIS A 52 -4.94 0.87 -3.18
CA HIS A 52 -5.57 0.13 -4.26
C HIS A 52 -7.03 0.52 -4.41
N ASN A 53 -7.62 0.18 -5.56
CA ASN A 53 -9.01 0.47 -5.84
C ASN A 53 -9.82 -0.82 -5.93
N HIS A 54 -11.06 -0.80 -5.45
CA HIS A 54 -12.03 -1.85 -5.67
C HIS A 54 -12.97 -1.45 -6.82
N PRO A 55 -12.97 -2.16 -7.97
CA PRO A 55 -13.86 -1.87 -9.09
C PRO A 55 -15.35 -2.02 -8.73
N SER A 56 -15.67 -2.75 -7.66
CA SER A 56 -17.02 -2.85 -7.11
C SER A 56 -17.55 -1.52 -6.54
N GLY A 57 -16.66 -0.59 -6.20
CA GLY A 57 -16.99 0.67 -5.54
C GLY A 57 -17.05 0.60 -4.02
N ASP A 58 -17.03 -0.58 -3.41
CA ASP A 58 -16.99 -0.76 -1.94
C ASP A 58 -15.53 -0.80 -1.45
N PRO A 59 -15.09 0.16 -0.61
CA PRO A 59 -13.72 0.20 -0.12
C PRO A 59 -13.47 -0.72 1.08
N SER A 60 -14.45 -1.53 1.51
CA SER A 60 -14.26 -2.47 2.63
C SER A 60 -13.16 -3.48 2.31
N PRO A 61 -12.17 -3.67 3.21
CA PRO A 61 -11.07 -4.59 2.95
C PRO A 61 -11.53 -6.05 2.97
N SER A 62 -11.02 -6.85 2.05
CA SER A 62 -11.10 -8.31 2.11
C SER A 62 -10.16 -8.88 3.18
N GLU A 63 -10.29 -10.17 3.51
CA GLU A 63 -9.33 -10.85 4.38
C GLU A 63 -7.93 -10.87 3.75
N GLU A 64 -7.86 -10.99 2.43
CA GLU A 64 -6.63 -10.93 1.65
C GLU A 64 -5.95 -9.56 1.75
N ASP A 65 -6.71 -8.46 1.71
CA ASP A 65 -6.18 -7.10 1.88
C ASP A 65 -5.56 -6.93 3.26
N ILE A 66 -6.26 -7.42 4.30
CA ILE A 66 -5.77 -7.34 5.68
C ILE A 66 -4.48 -8.16 5.83
N ALA A 67 -4.46 -9.38 5.31
CA ALA A 67 -3.29 -10.26 5.36
C ALA A 67 -2.10 -9.66 4.60
N LEU A 68 -2.34 -9.12 3.39
CA LEU A 68 -1.33 -8.43 2.59
C LEU A 68 -0.77 -7.22 3.33
N THR A 69 -1.65 -6.39 3.91
CA THR A 69 -1.25 -5.18 4.66
C THR A 69 -0.33 -5.54 5.80
N ARG A 70 -0.71 -6.52 6.63
CA ARG A 70 0.11 -6.99 7.76
C ARG A 70 1.50 -7.47 7.30
N ARG A 71 1.54 -8.31 6.25
CA ARG A 71 2.80 -8.80 5.68
C ARG A 71 3.70 -7.66 5.19
N LEU A 72 3.13 -6.62 4.58
CA LEU A 72 3.88 -5.46 4.11
C LEU A 72 4.34 -4.56 5.26
N MET A 73 3.56 -4.43 6.34
CA MET A 73 4.00 -3.73 7.56
C MET A 73 5.22 -4.40 8.17
N GLU A 74 5.15 -5.71 8.40
CA GLU A 74 6.26 -6.49 8.97
C GLU A 74 7.54 -6.33 8.12
N ALA A 75 7.40 -6.42 6.79
CA ALA A 75 8.52 -6.18 5.88
C ALA A 75 9.06 -4.74 5.96
N GLY A 76 8.16 -3.75 6.02
CA GLY A 76 8.53 -2.34 6.17
C GLY A 76 9.29 -2.08 7.47
N ASP A 77 8.87 -2.70 8.58
CA ASP A 77 9.53 -2.58 9.88
C ASP A 77 10.94 -3.18 9.85
N ILE A 78 11.11 -4.36 9.26
CA ILE A 78 12.44 -5.00 9.07
C ILE A 78 13.36 -4.11 8.23
N LEU A 79 12.82 -3.48 7.18
CA LEU A 79 13.59 -2.63 6.26
C LEU A 79 13.82 -1.20 6.78
N GLY A 80 13.18 -0.80 7.87
CA GLY A 80 13.19 0.58 8.35
C GLY A 80 12.43 1.56 7.46
N ILE A 81 11.48 1.07 6.65
CA ILE A 81 10.62 1.87 5.76
C ILE A 81 9.19 1.77 6.27
N LYS A 82 8.77 2.76 7.06
CA LYS A 82 7.47 2.74 7.73
C LYS A 82 6.31 2.76 6.74
N VAL A 83 5.36 1.83 6.90
CA VAL A 83 4.05 1.89 6.24
C VAL A 83 3.17 2.88 7.01
N ARG A 84 2.80 3.97 6.35
CA ARG A 84 2.08 5.10 6.97
C ARG A 84 0.58 4.92 6.93
N ASP A 85 0.08 4.32 5.86
CA ASP A 85 -1.32 3.96 5.69
C ASP A 85 -1.45 2.95 4.54
N HIS A 86 -2.59 2.28 4.51
CA HIS A 86 -3.08 1.57 3.35
C HIS A 86 -4.50 2.05 3.08
N ILE A 87 -4.72 2.60 1.88
CA ILE A 87 -5.98 3.22 1.50
C ILE A 87 -6.63 2.42 0.37
N ILE A 88 -7.85 1.94 0.62
CA ILE A 88 -8.70 1.31 -0.40
C ILE A 88 -9.65 2.36 -0.93
N ILE A 89 -9.68 2.53 -2.25
CA ILE A 89 -10.49 3.54 -2.93
C ILE A 89 -11.71 2.85 -3.57
N GLY A 90 -12.90 3.31 -3.20
CA GLY A 90 -14.17 2.93 -3.78
C GLY A 90 -14.78 4.05 -4.63
N ASP A 91 -16.10 4.03 -4.81
CA ASP A 91 -16.82 5.07 -5.56
C ASP A 91 -17.13 6.28 -4.66
N GLY A 92 -16.38 7.37 -4.86
CA GLY A 92 -16.51 8.59 -4.04
C GLY A 92 -16.15 8.42 -2.55
N CYS A 93 -15.67 7.25 -2.14
CA CYS A 93 -15.37 6.89 -0.77
C CYS A 93 -14.03 6.15 -0.65
N TYR A 94 -13.55 6.00 0.58
CA TYR A 94 -12.30 5.29 0.85
C TYR A 94 -12.35 4.60 2.21
N PHE A 95 -11.44 3.65 2.39
CA PHE A 95 -11.11 3.02 3.67
C PHE A 95 -9.64 3.26 3.97
N SER A 96 -9.34 3.87 5.12
CA SER A 96 -7.97 3.99 5.64
C SER A 96 -7.78 2.98 6.77
N PHE A 97 -6.81 2.08 6.62
CA PHE A 97 -6.45 1.14 7.68
C PHE A 97 -6.00 1.88 8.94
N LYS A 98 -5.30 3.01 8.79
CA LYS A 98 -4.84 3.82 9.91
C LYS A 98 -6.00 4.49 10.65
N GLU A 99 -6.95 5.11 9.95
CA GLU A 99 -8.12 5.74 10.58
C GLU A 99 -8.98 4.73 11.35
N LYS A 100 -8.98 3.46 10.90
CA LYS A 100 -9.73 2.37 11.52
C LYS A 100 -8.96 1.62 12.61
N GLY A 101 -7.72 2.02 12.92
CA GLY A 101 -6.90 1.40 13.96
C GLY A 101 -6.43 -0.02 13.63
N LEU A 102 -6.31 -0.35 12.34
CA LEU A 102 -5.83 -1.64 11.84
C LEU A 102 -4.33 -1.61 11.46
N LEU A 103 -3.65 -0.50 11.74
CA LEU A 103 -2.24 -0.19 11.48
C LEU A 103 -1.59 0.40 12.73
#